data_AF-A0A2V2GP46-F1
#
_entry.id   AF-A0A2V2GP46-F1
#
_cell.length_a   1.000
_cell.length_b   1.000
_cell.length_c   1.000
_cell.angle_alpha   90.00
_cell.angle_beta   90.00
_cell.angle_gamma   90.00
#
_symmetry.space_group_name_H-M   'P 1'
#
loop_
_entity.id
_entity.type
_entity.pdbx_description
1 polymer ?
#
loop_
_entity_poly.entity_id
_entity_poly.type
_entity_poly.pdbx_seq_one_letter_code
_entity_poly.pdbx_strand_id
1 'polypeptide(L)'
;MDEPFYDVVEYLPPNFWNKTENEPFIQKLMSLIFPETTWEPGNPDKSEPDYYCNGVPFEFTIASDSKKKNNFVQRIQRHTYSTENLGEDFFRYIRERIADKATKKYSVHNVHLCVLCLLDLTDWVLDKYGSVTYEVADWPRRKFFDEIKQTYITTKIFANIFILFPDCQAK
;
A
#
# COMPACT_ATOMS: atom_id res chain seq x y z
N MET A 1 -18.67 4.84 -26.48
CA MET A 1 -17.79 4.00 -25.67
C MET A 1 -17.74 4.69 -24.34
N ASP A 2 -18.43 4.16 -23.35
CA ASP A 2 -18.42 4.74 -22.01
C ASP A 2 -17.01 4.56 -21.43
N GLU A 3 -16.44 5.63 -20.91
CA GLU A 3 -15.14 5.57 -20.23
C GLU A 3 -15.27 4.62 -19.03
N PRO A 4 -14.25 3.79 -18.75
CA PRO A 4 -14.28 2.91 -17.58
C PRO A 4 -14.48 3.73 -16.31
N PHE A 5 -15.58 3.45 -15.62
CA PHE A 5 -15.94 4.05 -14.34
C PHE A 5 -15.22 3.29 -13.22
N TYR A 6 -14.47 4.01 -12.38
CA TYR A 6 -13.79 3.46 -11.22
C TYR A 6 -14.43 4.06 -9.97
N ASP A 7 -14.99 3.22 -9.10
CA ASP A 7 -15.46 3.66 -7.79
C ASP A 7 -14.24 4.04 -6.95
N VAL A 8 -13.93 5.34 -6.93
CA VAL A 8 -12.94 5.83 -5.98
C VAL A 8 -13.63 6.04 -4.64
N VAL A 9 -13.27 5.19 -3.68
CA VAL A 9 -13.78 5.24 -2.32
C VAL A 9 -13.48 6.60 -1.68
N GLU A 10 -14.52 7.38 -1.45
CA GLU A 10 -14.45 8.77 -0.99
C GLU A 10 -14.38 8.95 0.55
N TYR A 11 -14.24 7.90 1.35
CA TYR A 11 -14.14 8.05 2.81
C TYR A 11 -12.71 8.22 3.31
N LEU A 12 -11.97 9.13 2.69
CA LEU A 12 -10.69 9.60 3.24
C LEU A 12 -10.96 10.72 4.26
N PRO A 13 -10.27 10.74 5.41
CA PRO A 13 -10.32 11.87 6.33
C PRO A 13 -10.02 13.20 5.65
N PRO A 14 -10.57 14.34 6.14
CA PRO A 14 -10.15 15.65 5.69
C PRO A 14 -8.63 15.80 5.76
N ASN A 15 -8.02 16.42 4.75
CA ASN A 15 -6.57 16.62 4.67
C ASN A 15 -5.72 15.34 4.71
N PHE A 16 -6.28 14.18 4.37
CA PHE A 16 -5.61 12.87 4.38
C PHE A 16 -4.19 12.86 3.76
N TRP A 17 -3.92 13.69 2.76
CA TRP A 17 -2.60 13.76 2.13
C TRP A 17 -1.51 14.38 3.02
N ASN A 18 -1.87 14.93 4.18
CA ASN A 18 -0.94 15.33 5.22
C ASN A 18 -0.48 14.11 6.02
N LYS A 19 0.82 14.05 6.31
CA LYS A 19 1.44 12.96 7.08
C LYS A 19 0.74 12.74 8.44
N THR A 20 0.37 13.84 9.10
CA THR A 20 -0.34 13.83 10.39
C THR A 20 -1.73 13.19 10.32
N GLU A 21 -2.31 13.04 9.13
CA GLU A 21 -3.65 12.46 8.93
C GLU A 21 -3.59 11.05 8.32
N ASN A 22 -2.73 10.82 7.31
CA ASN A 22 -2.66 9.49 6.70
C ASN A 22 -2.00 8.44 7.59
N GLU A 23 -1.00 8.79 8.41
CA GLU A 23 -0.34 7.77 9.24
C GLU A 23 -1.25 7.24 10.34
N PRO A 24 -1.99 8.08 11.10
CA PRO A 24 -3.01 7.58 12.02
C PRO A 24 -4.09 6.75 11.31
N PHE A 25 -4.45 7.09 10.07
CA PHE A 25 -5.40 6.29 9.29
C PHE A 25 -4.83 4.90 8.97
N ILE A 26 -3.59 4.80 8.49
CA ILE A 26 -2.93 3.52 8.21
C ILE A 26 -2.75 2.71 9.51
N GLN A 27 -2.34 3.37 10.59
CA GLN A 27 -2.23 2.76 11.92
C GLN A 27 -3.56 2.17 12.39
N LYS A 28 -4.67 2.89 12.19
CA LYS A 28 -6.01 2.41 12.52
C LYS A 28 -6.39 1.16 11.73
N LEU A 29 -6.10 1.13 10.41
CA LEU A 29 -6.31 -0.06 9.59
C LEU A 29 -5.46 -1.24 10.09
N MET A 30 -4.19 -1.01 10.41
CA MET A 30 -3.30 -2.05 10.94
C MET A 30 -3.75 -2.57 12.31
N SER A 31 -4.36 -1.72 13.14
CA SER A 31 -4.91 -2.14 14.44
C SER A 31 -6.10 -3.10 14.31
N LEU A 32 -6.82 -3.07 13.19
CA LEU A 32 -7.87 -4.04 12.91
C LEU A 32 -7.29 -5.43 12.59
N ILE A 33 -6.10 -5.47 11.99
CA ILE A 33 -5.38 -6.71 11.65
C ILE A 33 -4.66 -7.28 12.90
N PHE A 34 -4.15 -6.39 13.75
CA PHE A 34 -3.46 -6.72 14.99
C PHE A 34 -4.25 -6.19 16.20
N PRO A 35 -5.37 -6.83 16.57
CA PRO A 35 -6.17 -6.39 17.71
C PRO A 35 -5.37 -6.52 19.01
N GLU A 36 -5.75 -5.76 20.03
CA GLU A 36 -5.13 -5.79 21.38
C GLU A 36 -3.64 -5.40 21.39
N THR A 37 -3.19 -4.64 20.40
CA THR A 37 -1.82 -4.12 20.32
C THR A 37 -1.74 -2.63 20.68
N THR A 38 -0.64 -2.24 21.32
CA THR A 38 -0.34 -0.84 21.61
C THR A 38 0.52 -0.27 20.48
N TRP A 39 0.09 0.86 19.93
CA TRP A 39 0.80 1.58 18.88
C TRP A 39 1.41 2.86 19.44
N GLU A 40 2.71 3.02 19.25
CA GLU A 40 3.47 4.18 19.68
C GLU A 40 4.11 4.86 18.47
N PRO A 41 3.99 6.18 18.30
CA PRO A 41 4.65 6.87 17.19
C PRO A 41 6.16 6.82 17.37
N GLY A 42 6.89 6.55 16.28
CA GLY A 42 8.34 6.66 16.28
C GLY A 42 8.80 8.12 16.14
N ASN A 43 10.08 8.34 16.44
CA ASN A 43 10.69 9.65 16.37
C ASN A 43 11.49 9.85 15.05
N PRO A 44 11.02 10.72 14.13
CA PRO A 44 11.70 10.97 12.87
C PRO A 44 13.10 11.59 13.04
N ASP A 45 13.35 12.36 14.11
CA ASP A 45 14.66 12.98 14.38
C ASP A 45 15.72 11.93 14.77
N LYS A 46 15.28 10.74 15.15
CA LYS A 46 16.13 9.59 15.46
C LYS A 46 16.18 8.56 14.34
N SER A 47 15.65 8.90 13.15
CA SER A 47 15.50 7.96 12.03
C SER A 47 14.74 6.69 12.41
N GLU A 48 13.79 6.81 13.33
CA GLU A 48 12.90 5.71 13.68
C GLU A 48 11.82 5.55 12.59
N PRO A 49 11.24 4.34 12.44
CA PRO A 49 10.05 4.11 11.62
C PRO A 49 8.85 4.91 12.13
N ASP A 50 7.80 5.03 11.33
CA ASP A 50 6.66 5.87 11.66
C ASP A 50 5.94 5.41 12.95
N TYR A 51 5.83 4.10 13.20
CA TYR A 51 5.21 3.55 14.41
C TYR A 51 5.92 2.30 14.94
N TYR A 52 5.67 1.98 16.21
CA TYR A 52 5.94 0.71 16.86
C TYR A 52 4.63 0.07 17.32
N CYS A 53 4.42 -1.21 17.00
CA CYS A 53 3.31 -2.03 17.46
C CYS A 53 3.83 -3.07 18.45
N ASN A 54 3.58 -2.90 19.74
CA ASN A 54 4.19 -3.71 20.81
C ASN A 54 5.72 -3.83 20.68
N GLY A 55 6.39 -2.73 20.31
CA GLY A 55 7.83 -2.69 20.06
C GLY A 55 8.29 -3.21 18.68
N VAL A 56 7.39 -3.71 17.84
CA VAL A 56 7.70 -4.09 16.45
C VAL A 56 7.65 -2.86 15.55
N PRO A 57 8.72 -2.55 14.78
CA PRO A 57 8.80 -1.33 13.97
C PRO A 57 8.01 -1.42 12.65
N PHE A 58 7.25 -0.36 12.34
CA PHE A 58 6.42 -0.23 11.14
C PHE A 58 6.62 1.12 10.43
N GLU A 59 6.97 1.06 9.15
CA GLU A 59 6.97 2.21 8.23
C GLU A 59 5.70 2.21 7.38
N PHE A 60 5.14 3.39 7.12
CA PHE A 60 3.94 3.54 6.31
C PHE A 60 4.19 4.29 4.99
N THR A 61 3.45 3.90 3.95
CA THR A 61 3.44 4.57 2.66
C THR A 61 2.11 4.38 1.95
N ILE A 62 1.82 5.24 0.97
CA ILE A 62 0.62 5.15 0.12
C ILE A 62 1.07 4.80 -1.30
N ALA A 63 0.41 3.85 -1.95
CA ALA A 63 0.64 3.42 -3.33
C ALA A 63 0.26 4.52 -4.34
N SER A 64 1.11 5.53 -4.45
CA SER A 64 0.96 6.68 -5.35
C SER A 64 2.33 7.26 -5.68
N ASP A 65 2.43 8.14 -6.68
CA ASP A 65 3.61 8.98 -6.84
C ASP A 65 3.84 9.90 -5.63
N SER A 66 5.09 10.37 -5.49
CA SER A 66 5.55 11.20 -4.36
C SER A 66 5.02 12.64 -4.34
N LYS A 67 4.13 13.01 -5.28
CA LYS A 67 3.60 14.38 -5.32
C LYS A 67 2.65 14.59 -4.14
N LYS A 68 2.85 15.70 -3.42
CA LYS A 68 1.95 16.10 -2.32
C LYS A 68 0.56 16.52 -2.81
N LYS A 69 0.49 17.01 -4.04
CA LYS A 69 -0.75 17.46 -4.72
C LYS A 69 -0.79 16.91 -6.13
N ASN A 70 -1.99 16.63 -6.60
CA ASN A 70 -2.25 16.04 -7.91
C ASN A 70 -1.48 14.73 -8.14
N ASN A 71 -1.41 13.88 -7.12
CA ASN A 71 -0.78 12.57 -7.19
C ASN A 71 -1.64 11.57 -7.98
N PHE A 72 -1.11 10.37 -8.22
CA PHE A 72 -1.79 9.34 -8.99
C PHE A 72 -3.24 9.10 -8.54
N VAL A 73 -3.45 8.87 -7.24
CA VAL A 73 -4.79 8.67 -6.65
C VAL A 73 -5.69 9.88 -6.89
N GLN A 74 -5.18 11.10 -6.65
CA GLN A 74 -5.93 12.33 -6.85
C GLN A 74 -6.25 12.60 -8.33
N ARG A 75 -5.38 12.20 -9.26
CA ARG A 75 -5.62 12.34 -10.70
C ARG A 75 -6.73 11.38 -11.16
N ILE A 76 -6.74 10.16 -10.64
CA ILE A 76 -7.82 9.19 -10.86
C ILE A 76 -9.14 9.73 -10.30
N GLN A 77 -9.16 10.18 -9.04
CA GLN A 77 -10.34 10.81 -8.39
C GLN A 77 -10.92 11.97 -9.20
N ARG A 78 -10.07 12.77 -9.82
CA ARG A 78 -10.47 13.94 -10.61
C ARG A 78 -10.74 13.64 -12.07
N HIS A 79 -10.68 12.38 -12.50
CA HIS A 79 -10.82 11.98 -13.90
C HIS A 79 -9.84 12.73 -14.84
N THR A 80 -8.63 13.00 -14.34
CA THR A 80 -7.56 13.68 -15.10
C THR A 80 -6.36 12.76 -15.39
N TYR A 81 -6.48 11.47 -15.07
CA TYR A 81 -5.47 10.47 -15.38
C TYR A 81 -5.87 9.67 -16.62
N SER A 82 -4.96 9.52 -17.57
CA SER A 82 -5.11 8.65 -18.74
C SER A 82 -3.89 7.75 -18.87
N THR A 83 -4.13 6.50 -19.29
CA THR A 83 -3.09 5.49 -19.49
C THR A 83 -3.61 4.39 -20.40
N GLU A 84 -2.69 3.65 -21.02
CA GLU A 84 -3.00 2.45 -21.81
C GLU A 84 -3.17 1.22 -20.92
N ASN A 85 -2.58 1.19 -19.71
CA ASN A 85 -2.66 0.06 -18.79
C ASN A 85 -2.63 0.51 -17.32
N LEU A 86 -3.83 0.71 -16.77
CA LEU A 86 -4.02 1.19 -15.39
C LEU A 86 -3.58 0.17 -14.33
N GLY A 87 -3.74 -1.13 -14.60
CA GLY A 87 -3.31 -2.19 -13.67
C GLY A 87 -1.79 -2.23 -13.51
N GLU A 88 -1.04 -2.10 -14.61
CA GLU A 88 0.42 -2.03 -14.52
C GLU A 88 0.89 -0.74 -13.85
N ASP A 89 0.23 0.39 -14.12
CA ASP A 89 0.51 1.65 -13.40
C ASP A 89 0.31 1.51 -11.90
N PHE A 90 -0.74 0.82 -11.49
CA PHE A 90 -1.02 0.56 -10.09
C PHE A 90 0.11 -0.28 -9.43
N PHE A 91 0.49 -1.41 -10.03
CA PHE A 91 1.62 -2.21 -9.54
C PHE A 91 2.94 -1.42 -9.55
N ARG A 92 3.18 -0.62 -10.59
CA ARG A 92 4.34 0.26 -10.70
C ARG A 92 4.41 1.22 -9.51
N TYR A 93 3.33 1.88 -9.15
CA TYR A 93 3.35 2.79 -8.00
C TYR A 93 3.58 2.08 -6.67
N ILE A 94 3.11 0.84 -6.49
CA ILE A 94 3.50 0.05 -5.31
C ILE A 94 5.00 -0.22 -5.31
N ARG A 95 5.56 -0.72 -6.42
CA ARG A 95 7.00 -1.02 -6.54
C ARG A 95 7.84 0.23 -6.25
N GLU A 96 7.50 1.36 -6.85
CA GLU A 96 8.21 2.63 -6.65
C GLU A 96 8.19 3.04 -5.17
N ARG A 97 7.07 2.90 -4.47
CA ARG A 97 7.00 3.24 -3.04
C ARG A 97 7.82 2.30 -2.16
N ILE A 98 7.80 1.00 -2.45
CA ILE A 98 8.63 0.03 -1.71
C ILE A 98 10.11 0.35 -1.93
N ALA A 99 10.51 0.58 -3.19
CA ALA A 99 11.87 0.94 -3.54
C ALA A 99 12.32 2.24 -2.85
N ASP A 100 11.48 3.29 -2.85
CA ASP A 100 11.77 4.54 -2.15
C ASP A 100 12.02 4.31 -0.66
N LYS A 101 11.16 3.55 0.02
CA LYS A 101 11.32 3.26 1.46
C LYS A 101 12.52 2.36 1.74
N ALA A 102 12.85 1.44 0.84
CA ALA A 102 14.02 0.57 0.97
C ALA A 102 15.35 1.34 1.01
N THR A 103 15.39 2.58 0.50
CA THR A 103 16.59 3.44 0.58
C THR A 103 16.81 4.10 1.95
N LYS A 104 15.79 4.09 2.83
CA LYS A 104 15.88 4.72 4.15
C LYS A 104 16.80 3.93 5.08
N LYS A 105 17.57 4.66 5.89
CA LYS A 105 18.41 4.09 6.95
C LYS A 105 17.71 4.27 8.28
N TYR A 106 17.08 3.21 8.75
CA TYR A 106 16.43 3.17 10.06
C TYR A 106 17.46 2.97 11.17
N SER A 107 17.18 3.55 12.34
CA SER A 107 17.97 3.31 13.56
C SER A 107 17.71 1.93 14.19
N VAL A 108 16.67 1.23 13.73
CA VAL A 108 16.25 -0.08 14.20
C VAL A 108 16.26 -1.12 13.07
N HIS A 109 16.35 -2.39 13.44
CA HIS A 109 16.29 -3.53 12.51
C HIS A 109 14.87 -4.09 12.39
N ASN A 110 14.66 -4.99 11.43
CA ASN A 110 13.41 -5.73 11.24
C ASN A 110 12.18 -4.84 11.01
N VAL A 111 12.36 -3.71 10.34
CA VAL A 111 11.26 -2.81 9.96
C VAL A 111 10.28 -3.55 9.04
N HIS A 112 9.00 -3.48 9.37
CA HIS A 112 7.91 -3.88 8.49
C HIS A 112 7.44 -2.67 7.68
N LEU A 113 7.10 -2.87 6.41
CA LEU A 113 6.54 -1.80 5.57
C LEU A 113 5.06 -2.06 5.33
N CYS A 114 4.21 -1.04 5.52
CA CYS A 114 2.81 -1.06 5.10
C CYS A 114 2.60 -0.12 3.92
N VAL A 115 2.07 -0.68 2.84
CA VAL A 115 1.69 0.06 1.63
C VAL A 115 0.17 0.12 1.56
N LEU A 116 -0.39 1.31 1.79
CA LEU A 116 -1.82 1.56 1.65
C LEU A 116 -2.21 1.80 0.19
N CYS A 117 -3.12 0.99 -0.30
CA CYS A 117 -3.67 1.04 -1.64
C CYS A 117 -5.08 1.63 -1.60
N LEU A 118 -5.30 2.82 -2.16
CA LEU A 118 -6.56 3.55 -2.05
C LEU A 118 -7.48 3.40 -3.26
N LEU A 119 -7.02 2.70 -4.29
CA LEU A 119 -7.77 2.49 -5.51
C LEU A 119 -8.03 0.99 -5.64
N ASP A 120 -9.30 0.64 -5.80
CA ASP A 120 -9.72 -0.74 -6.06
C ASP A 120 -9.68 -0.98 -7.58
N LEU A 121 -8.46 -1.13 -8.12
CA LEU A 121 -8.21 -1.21 -9.57
C LEU A 121 -7.93 -2.62 -10.08
N THR A 122 -7.95 -3.60 -9.19
CA THR A 122 -7.66 -4.99 -9.54
C THR A 122 -8.48 -5.92 -8.66
N ASP A 123 -9.06 -6.96 -9.26
CA ASP A 123 -9.64 -8.08 -8.52
C ASP A 123 -8.52 -8.84 -7.78
N TRP A 124 -8.19 -8.42 -6.56
CA TRP A 124 -7.16 -9.05 -5.73
C TRP A 124 -7.49 -10.51 -5.39
N VAL A 125 -8.78 -10.84 -5.47
CA VAL A 125 -9.35 -12.17 -5.28
C VAL A 125 -10.11 -12.55 -6.54
N LEU A 126 -9.41 -13.07 -7.55
CA LEU A 126 -10.08 -13.70 -8.70
C LEU A 126 -10.74 -15.02 -8.28
N ASP A 127 -11.89 -15.27 -8.91
CA ASP A 127 -12.79 -16.42 -8.84
C ASP A 127 -12.23 -17.71 -8.21
N LYS A 128 -13.07 -18.37 -7.36
CA LYS A 128 -12.84 -19.64 -6.65
C LYS A 128 -11.52 -20.35 -6.96
N TYR A 129 -10.63 -20.37 -5.96
CA TYR A 129 -9.41 -21.18 -5.94
C TYR A 129 -9.62 -22.53 -6.66
N GLY A 130 -8.95 -22.72 -7.82
CA GLY A 130 -9.05 -23.94 -8.63
C GLY A 130 -9.71 -23.80 -10.01
N SER A 131 -10.07 -22.61 -10.49
CA SER A 131 -10.51 -22.42 -11.88
C SER A 131 -9.33 -22.38 -12.88
N VAL A 132 -9.54 -22.76 -14.15
CA VAL A 132 -8.50 -22.72 -15.19
C VAL A 132 -8.12 -21.28 -15.57
N THR A 133 -9.06 -20.33 -15.41
CA THR A 133 -8.84 -18.90 -15.59
C THR A 133 -8.03 -18.27 -14.46
N TYR A 134 -8.05 -18.86 -13.26
CA TYR A 134 -7.24 -18.43 -12.12
C TYR A 134 -5.73 -18.57 -12.40
N GLU A 135 -5.25 -19.65 -13.01
CA GLU A 135 -3.79 -19.81 -13.23
C GLU A 135 -3.19 -18.80 -14.22
N VAL A 136 -3.94 -18.42 -15.26
CA VAL A 136 -3.46 -17.52 -16.32
C VAL A 136 -3.62 -16.04 -15.94
N ALA A 137 -4.76 -15.68 -15.33
CA ALA A 137 -5.02 -14.30 -14.91
C ALA A 137 -4.24 -13.90 -13.64
N ASP A 138 -3.85 -14.86 -12.80
CA ASP A 138 -3.14 -14.62 -11.55
C ASP A 138 -1.62 -14.51 -11.70
N TRP A 139 -1.06 -14.90 -12.85
CA TRP A 139 0.38 -14.91 -13.09
C TRP A 139 1.06 -13.54 -12.88
N PRO A 140 0.52 -12.42 -13.39
CA PRO A 140 1.11 -11.10 -13.15
C PRO A 140 1.16 -10.74 -11.66
N ARG A 141 0.11 -11.06 -10.91
CA ARG A 141 0.02 -10.82 -9.46
C ARG A 141 1.02 -11.68 -8.69
N ARG A 142 1.12 -12.98 -9.01
CA ARG A 142 2.11 -13.88 -8.42
C ARG A 142 3.53 -13.41 -8.69
N LYS A 143 3.83 -13.08 -9.94
CA LYS A 143 5.13 -12.53 -10.35
C LYS A 143 5.48 -11.27 -9.56
N PHE A 144 4.51 -10.37 -9.37
CA PHE A 144 4.66 -9.15 -8.57
C PHE A 144 4.98 -9.46 -7.09
N PHE A 145 4.24 -10.37 -6.45
CA PHE A 145 4.50 -10.73 -5.05
C PHE A 145 5.84 -11.47 -4.88
N ASP A 146 6.18 -12.37 -5.81
CA ASP A 146 7.46 -13.07 -5.81
C ASP A 146 8.64 -12.10 -5.99
N GLU A 147 8.51 -11.14 -6.91
CA GLU A 147 9.50 -10.07 -7.10
C GLU A 147 9.74 -9.29 -5.79
N ILE A 148 8.67 -8.84 -5.13
CA ILE A 148 8.76 -8.09 -3.86
C ILE A 148 9.39 -8.96 -2.77
N LYS A 149 8.93 -10.20 -2.62
CA LYS A 149 9.43 -11.13 -1.61
C LYS A 149 10.92 -11.39 -1.78
N GLN A 150 11.36 -11.72 -2.98
CA GLN A 150 12.77 -12.02 -3.24
C GLN A 150 13.65 -10.78 -3.09
N THR A 151 13.16 -9.62 -3.52
CA THR A 151 13.97 -8.39 -3.54
C THR A 151 14.11 -7.75 -2.17
N TYR A 152 13.06 -7.78 -1.33
CA TYR A 152 13.02 -6.99 -0.09
C TYR A 152 12.89 -7.79 1.20
N ILE A 153 12.24 -8.96 1.16
CA ILE A 153 12.03 -9.80 2.36
C ILE A 153 13.16 -10.83 2.49
N THR A 154 13.45 -11.59 1.43
CA THR A 154 14.54 -12.59 1.43
C THR A 154 15.89 -11.93 1.69
N THR A 155 16.12 -10.73 1.16
CA THR A 155 17.33 -9.91 1.38
C THR A 155 17.35 -9.18 2.72
N LYS A 156 16.27 -9.29 3.52
CA LYS A 156 16.10 -8.67 4.85
C LYS A 156 16.17 -7.14 4.86
N ILE A 157 15.79 -6.48 3.76
CA ILE A 157 15.59 -5.03 3.74
C ILE A 157 14.40 -4.67 4.65
N PHE A 158 13.30 -5.42 4.51
CA PHE A 158 12.17 -5.38 5.41
C PHE A 158 11.94 -6.76 6.03
N ALA A 159 11.43 -6.80 7.26
CA ALA A 159 11.03 -8.06 7.88
C ALA A 159 9.79 -8.65 7.20
N ASN A 160 8.84 -7.79 6.83
CA ASN A 160 7.71 -8.15 5.98
C ASN A 160 7.15 -6.90 5.29
N ILE A 161 6.36 -7.09 4.24
CA ILE A 161 5.65 -6.01 3.54
C ILE A 161 4.15 -6.34 3.54
N PHE A 162 3.35 -5.46 4.12
CA PHE A 162 1.90 -5.52 4.12
C PHE A 162 1.36 -4.62 3.01
N ILE A 163 0.55 -5.15 2.11
CA ILE A 163 -0.17 -4.36 1.11
C ILE A 163 -1.64 -4.33 1.53
N LEU A 164 -2.12 -3.13 1.88
CA LEU A 164 -3.44 -2.93 2.49
C LEU A 164 -4.42 -2.42 1.45
N PHE A 165 -5.50 -3.16 1.27
CA PHE A 165 -6.66 -2.79 0.45
C PHE A 165 -7.84 -2.57 1.39
N PRO A 166 -8.21 -1.31 1.69
CA PRO A 166 -9.41 -1.02 2.45
C PRO A 166 -10.64 -1.33 1.58
N ASP A 167 -11.15 -2.56 1.69
CA ASP A 167 -12.37 -2.99 1.02
C ASP A 167 -13.60 -2.28 1.61
N CYS A 168 -14.45 -1.73 0.74
CA CYS A 168 -15.71 -1.09 1.11
C CYS A 168 -16.90 -2.05 1.13
N GLN A 169 -16.70 -3.30 0.71
CA GLN A 169 -17.71 -4.35 0.75
C GLN A 169 -17.60 -5.26 1.97
N ALA A 170 -16.70 -4.96 2.91
CA ALA A 170 -16.69 -5.59 4.23
C ALA A 170 -18.00 -5.24 4.97
N LYS A 171 -19.00 -6.11 4.79
CA LYS A 171 -20.27 -6.09 5.52
C LYS A 171 -20.08 -6.48 6.98
#